data_AF-A0A6F8V456-F1
#
_entry.id   AF-A0A6F8V456-F1
#
_cell.length_a   1.000
_cell.length_b   1.000
_cell.length_c   1.000
_cell.angle_alpha   90.00
_cell.angle_beta   90.00
_cell.angle_gamma   90.00
#
_symmetry.space_group_name_H-M   'P 1'
#
loop_
_entity.id
_entity.type
_entity.pdbx_description
1 polymer ?
#
loop_
_entity_poly.entity_id
_entity_poly.type
_entity_poly.pdbx_seq_one_letter_code
_entity_poly.pdbx_strand_id
1 'polypeptide(L)'
;MHFKDRSHAAWDKLPKRGDESMNGRQINVEKAEYMKAVNGSMAASFGVGFMKVHNDIDPHLAIMSQALADGIFADDFVDRLSKTYGFVRAEGDTSLENARAENLRIAALANYVREDEGWAIGGDGAVYRAGAGGVFKMEAITSRTGSWGFGAFFSEDAELSLDDDGFATVSGGTFDFLGGGVDIHNAVAHYEARLEMTQAPGLH
;
A
#
# COMPACT_ATOMS: atom_id res chain seq x y z
N MET A 1 -34.37 -60.96 52.47
CA MET A 1 -33.15 -60.41 51.82
C MET A 1 -33.58 -59.35 50.81
N HIS A 2 -32.94 -58.18 50.87
CA HIS A 2 -32.69 -57.20 49.80
C HIS A 2 -33.85 -56.62 48.96
N PHE A 3 -34.20 -55.34 49.18
CA PHE A 3 -33.67 -54.08 48.58
C PHE A 3 -34.46 -53.71 47.31
N LYS A 4 -35.29 -52.65 47.40
CA LYS A 4 -35.16 -51.32 46.76
C LYS A 4 -35.25 -51.33 45.22
N ASP A 5 -35.71 -50.33 44.49
CA ASP A 5 -36.46 -49.07 44.62
C ASP A 5 -36.32 -48.44 43.20
N ARG A 6 -37.26 -47.57 42.79
CA ARG A 6 -37.12 -46.51 41.75
C ARG A 6 -37.13 -46.81 40.23
N SER A 7 -38.25 -46.37 39.62
CA SER A 7 -38.40 -45.27 38.63
C SER A 7 -37.60 -45.17 37.32
N HIS A 8 -38.35 -44.78 36.28
CA HIS A 8 -38.04 -43.86 35.17
C HIS A 8 -37.25 -44.33 33.93
N ALA A 9 -37.84 -43.95 32.79
CA ALA A 9 -37.27 -43.57 31.49
C ALA A 9 -36.82 -44.67 30.50
N ALA A 10 -37.42 -44.63 29.31
CA ALA A 10 -36.71 -44.69 28.02
C ALA A 10 -37.68 -44.37 26.85
N TRP A 11 -37.93 -43.09 26.62
CA TRP A 11 -38.07 -42.58 25.25
C TRP A 11 -36.66 -42.49 24.69
N ASP A 12 -36.32 -43.22 23.63
CA ASP A 12 -35.22 -42.84 22.72
C ASP A 12 -35.08 -43.84 21.58
N LYS A 13 -35.22 -43.31 20.34
CA LYS A 13 -34.49 -43.65 19.10
C LYS A 13 -35.33 -43.26 17.88
N LEU A 14 -35.64 -41.96 17.77
CA LEU A 14 -35.81 -41.33 16.46
C LEU A 14 -34.44 -40.76 16.05
N PRO A 15 -33.99 -40.97 14.80
CA PRO A 15 -32.67 -40.54 14.35
C PRO A 15 -32.55 -39.01 14.43
N LYS A 16 -31.45 -38.59 15.07
CA LYS A 16 -31.04 -37.19 15.27
C LYS A 16 -30.84 -36.52 13.90
N ARG A 17 -31.34 -35.28 13.78
CA ARG A 17 -30.98 -34.33 12.71
C ARG A 17 -29.45 -34.27 12.61
N GLY A 18 -28.92 -34.77 11.50
CA GLY A 18 -27.52 -34.58 11.13
C GLY A 18 -27.33 -33.19 10.56
N ASP A 19 -26.51 -32.42 11.26
CA ASP A 19 -25.66 -31.31 10.81
C ASP A 19 -26.11 -30.55 9.55
N GLU A 20 -26.83 -29.45 9.80
CA GLU A 20 -26.64 -28.27 8.96
C GLU A 20 -25.18 -27.83 9.09
N SER A 21 -24.43 -28.02 8.01
CA SER A 21 -23.10 -27.46 7.82
C SER A 21 -23.22 -25.92 7.83
N MET A 22 -23.18 -25.33 9.02
CA MET A 22 -22.90 -23.91 9.22
C MET A 22 -21.43 -23.70 8.86
N ASN A 23 -21.18 -23.45 7.58
CA ASN A 23 -19.90 -22.98 7.06
C ASN A 23 -19.71 -21.51 7.50
N GLY A 24 -19.63 -21.28 8.82
CA GLY A 24 -19.30 -20.00 9.39
C GLY A 24 -17.81 -19.78 9.19
N ARG A 25 -17.44 -18.82 8.34
CA ARG A 25 -16.09 -18.25 8.34
C ARG A 25 -15.74 -17.91 9.79
N GLN A 26 -14.85 -18.70 10.39
CA GLN A 26 -14.35 -18.43 11.73
C GLN A 26 -13.56 -17.13 11.61
N ILE A 27 -14.15 -16.02 12.04
CA ILE A 27 -13.47 -14.73 12.06
C ILE A 27 -12.31 -14.89 13.04
N ASN A 28 -11.08 -14.79 12.53
CA ASN A 28 -9.91 -14.73 13.40
C ASN A 28 -9.95 -13.38 14.14
N VAL A 29 -10.47 -13.40 15.36
CA VAL A 29 -10.70 -12.23 16.21
C VAL A 29 -9.41 -11.45 16.45
N GLU A 30 -8.30 -12.16 16.63
CA GLU A 30 -6.97 -11.55 16.83
C GLU A 30 -6.54 -10.75 15.60
N LYS A 31 -6.70 -11.33 14.39
CA LYS A 31 -6.43 -10.62 13.13
C LYS A 31 -7.33 -9.39 12.94
N ALA A 32 -8.59 -9.47 13.36
CA ALA A 32 -9.52 -8.35 13.26
C ALA A 32 -9.15 -7.20 14.21
N GLU A 33 -8.80 -7.49 15.47
CA GLU A 33 -8.34 -6.48 16.42
C GLU A 33 -6.99 -5.89 16.00
N TYR A 34 -6.07 -6.70 15.47
CA TYR A 34 -4.81 -6.21 14.93
C TYR A 34 -5.04 -5.23 13.76
N MET A 35 -5.88 -5.62 12.79
CA MET A 35 -6.22 -4.76 11.65
C MET A 35 -6.87 -3.45 12.09
N LYS A 36 -7.73 -3.48 13.12
CA LYS A 36 -8.35 -2.29 13.70
C LYS A 36 -7.30 -1.38 14.36
N ALA A 37 -6.35 -1.94 15.10
CA ALA A 37 -5.25 -1.18 15.70
C ALA A 37 -4.36 -0.53 14.63
N VAL A 38 -3.95 -1.29 13.62
CA VAL A 38 -3.20 -0.79 12.46
C VAL A 38 -3.96 0.33 11.75
N ASN A 39 -5.26 0.13 11.50
CA ASN A 39 -6.09 1.15 10.85
C ASN A 39 -6.19 2.44 11.69
N GLY A 40 -6.31 2.32 13.01
CA GLY A 40 -6.33 3.46 13.93
C GLY A 40 -5.01 4.22 13.95
N SER A 41 -3.90 3.49 14.04
CA SER A 41 -2.54 4.05 14.01
C SER A 41 -2.26 4.78 12.69
N MET A 42 -2.54 4.14 11.55
CA MET A 42 -2.40 4.80 10.25
C MET A 42 -3.28 6.04 10.11
N ALA A 43 -4.56 5.97 10.52
CA ALA A 43 -5.46 7.10 10.40
C ALA A 43 -5.01 8.29 11.26
N ALA A 44 -4.46 8.04 12.45
CA ALA A 44 -3.96 9.07 13.35
C ALA A 44 -2.68 9.72 12.83
N SER A 45 -1.72 8.93 12.37
CA SER A 45 -0.38 9.43 11.99
C SER A 45 -0.28 9.86 10.52
N PHE A 46 -1.10 9.32 9.62
CA PHE A 46 -0.97 9.50 8.17
C PHE A 46 -2.25 10.03 7.50
N GLY A 47 -3.32 10.23 8.28
CA GLY A 47 -4.62 10.73 7.79
C GLY A 47 -5.41 9.74 6.91
N VAL A 48 -4.85 8.55 6.65
CA VAL A 48 -5.45 7.46 5.88
C VAL A 48 -5.42 6.17 6.69
N GLY A 49 -6.53 5.46 6.75
CA GLY A 49 -6.58 4.16 7.41
C GLY A 49 -6.09 3.04 6.50
N PHE A 50 -5.45 2.02 7.06
CA PHE A 50 -4.97 0.84 6.32
C PHE A 50 -6.06 0.19 5.46
N MET A 51 -7.30 0.11 5.95
CA MET A 51 -8.43 -0.43 5.18
C MET A 51 -8.70 0.30 3.85
N LYS A 52 -8.21 1.54 3.71
CA LYS A 52 -8.40 2.33 2.50
C LYS A 52 -7.33 2.06 1.44
N VAL A 53 -6.15 1.62 1.84
CA VAL A 53 -4.97 1.50 0.97
C VAL A 53 -4.42 0.08 0.89
N HIS A 54 -4.93 -0.86 1.70
CA HIS A 54 -4.39 -2.22 1.73
C HIS A 54 -4.48 -2.93 0.37
N ASN A 55 -5.49 -2.65 -0.47
CA ASN A 55 -5.55 -3.27 -1.81
C ASN A 55 -4.38 -2.85 -2.70
N ASP A 56 -3.79 -1.68 -2.42
CA ASP A 56 -2.70 -1.13 -3.19
C ASP A 56 -1.34 -1.64 -2.67
N ILE A 57 -1.19 -1.72 -1.34
CA ILE A 57 0.09 -2.04 -0.68
C ILE A 57 0.22 -3.48 -0.15
N ASP A 58 -0.89 -4.13 0.22
CA ASP A 58 -0.92 -5.50 0.76
C ASP A 58 -2.25 -6.20 0.42
N PRO A 59 -2.53 -6.47 -0.87
CA PRO A 59 -3.86 -6.89 -1.34
C PRO A 59 -4.34 -8.21 -0.72
N HIS A 60 -3.41 -9.07 -0.32
CA HIS A 60 -3.70 -10.35 0.31
C HIS A 60 -3.51 -10.33 1.83
N LEU A 61 -3.22 -9.17 2.41
CA LEU A 61 -2.90 -9.00 3.83
C LEU A 61 -1.76 -9.92 4.28
N ALA A 62 -0.85 -10.28 3.37
CA ALA A 62 0.22 -11.23 3.62
C ALA A 62 1.26 -10.61 4.55
N ILE A 63 1.65 -9.36 4.29
CA ILE A 63 2.62 -8.62 5.09
C ILE A 63 2.06 -8.38 6.49
N MET A 64 0.80 -7.93 6.58
CA MET A 64 0.12 -7.73 7.87
C MET A 64 -0.04 -9.05 8.66
N SER A 65 -0.39 -10.15 7.98
CA SER A 65 -0.55 -11.45 8.65
C SER A 65 0.78 -11.98 9.19
N GLN A 66 1.87 -11.78 8.44
CA GLN A 66 3.20 -12.15 8.87
C GLN A 66 3.65 -11.32 10.08
N ALA A 67 3.44 -9.99 10.05
CA ALA A 67 3.76 -9.11 11.17
C ALA A 67 3.04 -9.51 12.46
N LEU A 68 1.76 -9.88 12.35
CA LEU A 68 0.99 -10.42 13.47
C LEU A 68 1.58 -11.74 13.99
N ALA A 69 1.92 -12.67 13.09
CA ALA A 69 2.52 -13.96 13.48
C ALA A 69 3.88 -13.79 14.18
N ASP A 70 4.64 -12.76 13.79
CA ASP A 70 5.92 -12.40 14.38
C ASP A 70 5.77 -11.59 15.69
N GLY A 71 4.54 -11.27 16.11
CA GLY A 71 4.26 -10.52 17.33
C GLY A 71 4.62 -9.04 17.25
N ILE A 72 4.71 -8.47 16.05
CA ILE A 72 5.02 -7.06 15.82
C ILE A 72 3.82 -6.20 16.21
N PHE A 73 4.02 -5.18 17.04
CA PHE A 73 2.96 -4.26 17.42
C PHE A 73 2.45 -3.42 16.23
N ALA A 74 1.19 -3.00 16.29
CA ALA A 74 0.55 -2.28 15.19
C ALA A 74 1.29 -1.00 14.81
N ASP A 75 1.80 -0.23 15.78
CA ASP A 75 2.54 1.01 15.52
C ASP A 75 3.89 0.72 14.82
N ASP A 76 4.61 -0.31 15.25
CA ASP A 76 5.88 -0.72 14.61
C ASP A 76 5.65 -1.21 13.17
N PHE A 77 4.54 -1.93 12.94
CA PHE A 77 4.13 -2.35 11.60
C PHE A 77 3.81 -1.14 10.70
N VAL A 78 3.06 -0.16 11.24
CA VAL A 78 2.73 1.07 10.52
C VAL A 78 3.99 1.88 10.19
N ASP A 79 4.95 1.94 11.11
CA ASP A 79 6.24 2.60 10.88
C ASP A 79 7.07 1.91 9.80
N ARG A 80 7.03 0.58 9.77
CA ARG A 80 7.65 -0.19 8.70
C ARG A 80 6.99 0.11 7.36
N LEU A 81 5.66 0.06 7.27
CA LEU A 81 4.93 0.41 6.04
C LEU A 81 5.27 1.83 5.58
N SER A 82 5.29 2.79 6.50
CA SER A 82 5.62 4.18 6.17
C SER A 82 7.04 4.31 5.60
N LYS A 83 8.04 3.62 6.15
CA LYS A 83 9.40 3.65 5.61
C LYS A 83 9.52 2.96 4.25
N THR A 84 8.78 1.87 4.06
CA THR A 84 8.81 1.09 2.82
C THR A 84 8.11 1.80 1.67
N TYR A 85 6.92 2.36 1.91
CA TYR A 85 6.10 3.01 0.88
C TYR A 85 6.22 4.55 0.90
N GLY A 86 7.02 5.11 1.81
CA GLY A 86 7.23 6.56 1.95
C GLY A 86 6.02 7.37 2.40
N PHE A 87 5.09 6.78 3.17
CA PHE A 87 3.95 7.54 3.68
C PHE A 87 4.39 8.73 4.55
N VAL A 88 3.76 9.88 4.32
CA VAL A 88 4.03 11.15 4.98
C VAL A 88 3.20 11.28 6.25
N ARG A 89 3.88 11.56 7.36
CA ARG A 89 3.25 11.77 8.67
C ARG A 89 2.61 13.15 8.76
N ALA A 90 1.48 13.23 9.46
CA ALA A 90 0.83 14.46 9.86
C ALA A 90 1.54 15.05 11.09
N GLU A 91 2.68 15.68 10.86
CA GLU A 91 3.50 16.30 11.90
C GLU A 91 4.12 17.63 11.43
N GLY A 92 4.47 18.49 12.38
CA GLY A 92 5.03 19.81 12.10
C GLY A 92 4.06 20.67 11.27
N ASP A 93 4.51 21.04 10.06
CA ASP A 93 3.74 21.88 9.13
C ASP A 93 2.78 21.06 8.23
N THR A 94 2.84 19.73 8.29
CA THR A 94 1.97 18.84 7.50
C THR A 94 0.66 18.58 8.25
N SER A 95 -0.42 19.22 7.79
CA SER A 95 -1.76 18.95 8.32
C SER A 95 -2.21 17.52 8.05
N LEU A 96 -3.12 17.00 8.88
CA LEU A 96 -3.72 15.67 8.68
C LEU A 96 -4.43 15.55 7.32
N GLU A 97 -5.01 16.64 6.82
CA GLU A 97 -5.65 16.69 5.51
C GLU A 97 -4.62 16.59 4.37
N ASN A 98 -3.49 17.28 4.48
CA ASN A 98 -2.41 17.22 3.51
C ASN A 98 -1.77 15.83 3.49
N ALA A 99 -1.40 15.29 4.65
CA ALA A 99 -0.90 13.93 4.78
C ALA A 99 -1.87 12.91 4.17
N ARG A 100 -3.17 13.02 4.48
CA ARG A 100 -4.21 12.17 3.87
C ARG A 100 -4.21 12.28 2.35
N ALA A 101 -4.19 13.49 1.82
CA ALA A 101 -4.29 13.71 0.38
C ALA A 101 -3.08 13.11 -0.34
N GLU A 102 -1.88 13.33 0.18
CA GLU A 102 -0.61 12.81 -0.32
C GLU A 102 -0.54 11.28 -0.24
N ASN A 103 -0.82 10.70 0.93
CA ASN A 103 -0.75 9.25 1.14
C ASN A 103 -1.74 8.45 0.27
N LEU A 104 -2.87 9.05 -0.11
CA LEU A 104 -3.77 8.44 -1.09
C LEU A 104 -3.16 8.36 -2.49
N ARG A 105 -2.28 9.31 -2.86
CA ARG A 105 -1.57 9.30 -4.15
C ARG A 105 -0.39 8.34 -4.09
N ILE A 106 0.34 8.30 -2.99
CA ILE A 106 1.41 7.32 -2.76
C ILE A 106 0.85 5.89 -2.87
N ALA A 107 -0.30 5.60 -2.25
CA ALA A 107 -0.96 4.31 -2.41
C ALA A 107 -1.36 4.03 -3.87
N ALA A 108 -1.89 5.03 -4.59
CA ALA A 108 -2.23 4.87 -6.00
C ALA A 108 -0.99 4.59 -6.88
N LEU A 109 0.16 5.21 -6.58
CA LEU A 109 1.43 4.93 -7.25
C LEU A 109 1.92 3.51 -6.97
N ALA A 110 1.79 3.02 -5.73
CA ALA A 110 2.11 1.63 -5.39
C ALA A 110 1.24 0.63 -6.17
N ASN A 111 -0.06 0.92 -6.34
CA ASN A 111 -0.93 0.12 -7.21
C ASN A 111 -0.45 0.14 -8.67
N TYR A 112 -0.07 1.31 -9.19
CA TYR A 112 0.42 1.45 -10.55
C TYR A 112 1.70 0.64 -10.81
N VAL A 113 2.68 0.68 -9.89
CA VAL A 113 3.90 -0.16 -9.96
C VAL A 113 3.57 -1.65 -10.04
N ARG A 114 2.55 -2.09 -9.29
CA ARG A 114 2.10 -3.49 -9.32
C ARG A 114 1.47 -3.88 -10.67
N GLU A 115 0.92 -2.92 -11.41
CA GLU A 115 0.29 -3.15 -12.72
C GLU A 115 1.27 -2.97 -13.89
N ASP A 116 2.39 -2.27 -13.70
CA ASP A 116 3.42 -2.00 -14.70
C ASP A 116 4.83 -2.36 -14.18
N GLU A 117 5.34 -3.52 -14.58
CA GLU A 117 6.62 -4.12 -14.15
C GLU A 117 7.87 -3.28 -14.46
N GLY A 118 7.74 -2.15 -15.16
CA GLY A 118 8.85 -1.23 -15.46
C GLY A 118 9.15 -0.22 -14.36
N TRP A 119 8.29 -0.11 -13.35
CA TRP A 119 8.43 0.86 -12.26
C TRP A 119 8.80 0.19 -10.94
N ALA A 120 9.46 0.94 -10.06
CA ALA A 120 9.78 0.52 -8.70
C ALA A 120 9.44 1.66 -7.74
N ILE A 121 8.91 1.31 -6.56
CA ILE A 121 8.58 2.29 -5.53
C ILE A 121 9.79 2.59 -4.65
N GLY A 122 10.03 3.87 -4.35
CA GLY A 122 11.06 4.30 -3.41
C GLY A 122 10.49 4.56 -2.01
N GLY A 123 11.37 4.52 -1.00
CA GLY A 123 11.02 4.83 0.39
C GLY A 123 10.63 6.29 0.65
N ASP A 124 10.68 7.16 -0.37
CA ASP A 124 10.19 8.54 -0.35
C ASP A 124 8.74 8.67 -0.88
N GLY A 125 8.11 7.56 -1.28
CA GLY A 125 6.72 7.52 -1.75
C GLY A 125 6.56 7.85 -3.22
N ALA A 126 7.66 8.13 -3.91
CA ALA A 126 7.70 8.24 -5.35
C ALA A 126 7.92 6.88 -6.01
N VAL A 127 7.70 6.84 -7.31
CA VAL A 127 8.01 5.67 -8.14
C VAL A 127 9.00 6.06 -9.22
N TYR A 128 9.85 5.10 -9.56
CA TYR A 128 11.03 5.32 -10.38
C TYR A 128 11.11 4.30 -11.49
N ARG A 129 11.66 4.74 -12.62
CA ARG A 129 11.94 3.88 -13.76
C ARG A 129 13.27 4.27 -14.37
N ALA A 130 14.14 3.28 -14.57
CA ALA A 130 15.33 3.46 -15.38
C ALA A 130 14.94 3.66 -16.84
N GLY A 131 15.51 4.67 -17.49
CA GLY A 131 15.29 4.96 -18.90
C GLY A 131 16.60 5.11 -19.66
N ALA A 132 16.47 5.31 -20.97
CA ALA A 132 17.64 5.64 -21.80
C ALA A 132 18.18 7.01 -21.37
N GLY A 133 19.38 7.00 -20.78
CA GLY A 133 20.11 8.22 -20.41
C GLY A 133 19.65 8.89 -19.11
N GLY A 134 18.97 8.18 -18.21
CA GLY A 134 18.64 8.73 -16.89
C GLY A 134 17.56 7.96 -16.12
N VAL A 135 17.07 8.59 -15.05
CA VAL A 135 16.01 8.05 -14.18
C VAL A 135 14.78 8.95 -14.27
N PHE A 136 13.63 8.30 -14.46
CA PHE A 136 12.32 8.94 -14.36
C PHE A 136 11.77 8.77 -12.96
N LYS A 137 11.10 9.80 -12.47
CA LYS A 137 10.43 9.84 -11.16
C LYS A 137 8.98 10.30 -11.36
N MET A 138 8.04 9.64 -10.69
CA MET A 138 6.69 10.17 -10.48
C MET A 138 6.40 10.26 -8.98
N GLU A 139 5.84 11.38 -8.54
CA GLU A 139 5.49 11.61 -7.14
C GLU A 139 4.18 12.36 -6.99
N ALA A 140 3.60 12.30 -5.78
CA ALA A 140 2.46 13.11 -5.41
C ALA A 140 2.87 14.59 -5.35
N ILE A 141 2.10 15.47 -6.00
CA ILE A 141 2.34 16.92 -5.94
C ILE A 141 1.04 17.67 -5.67
N THR A 142 1.18 18.85 -5.06
CA THR A 142 0.09 19.84 -5.02
C THR A 142 0.33 20.92 -6.08
N SER A 143 -0.68 21.18 -6.90
CA SER A 143 -0.64 22.27 -7.88
C SER A 143 -0.64 23.63 -7.18
N ARG A 144 -0.28 24.68 -7.93
CA ARG A 144 -0.35 26.08 -7.43
C ARG A 144 -1.76 26.50 -6.98
N THR A 145 -2.79 25.84 -7.50
CA THR A 145 -4.20 26.07 -7.12
C THR A 145 -4.64 25.23 -5.93
N GLY A 146 -3.73 24.46 -5.30
CA GLY A 146 -4.01 23.61 -4.14
C GLY A 146 -4.64 22.27 -4.47
N SER A 147 -4.76 21.90 -5.75
CA SER A 147 -5.29 20.61 -6.17
C SER A 147 -4.19 19.56 -6.20
N TRP A 148 -4.42 18.43 -5.52
CA TRP A 148 -3.50 17.28 -5.49
C TRP A 148 -3.55 16.45 -6.76
N GLY A 149 -2.39 16.01 -7.21
CA GLY A 149 -2.20 15.17 -8.39
C GLY A 149 -0.83 14.49 -8.38
N PHE A 150 -0.30 14.25 -9.57
CA PHE A 150 0.98 13.59 -9.82
C PHE A 150 1.88 14.45 -10.70
N GLY A 151 3.16 14.48 -10.38
CA GLY A 151 4.19 15.11 -11.17
C GLY A 151 5.12 14.06 -11.78
N ALA A 152 5.56 14.28 -13.01
CA ALA A 152 6.58 13.51 -13.69
C ALA A 152 7.87 14.34 -13.76
N PHE A 153 8.99 13.68 -13.48
CA PHE A 153 10.30 14.28 -13.39
C PHE A 153 11.34 13.37 -14.04
N PHE A 154 12.48 13.95 -14.43
CA PHE A 154 13.58 13.22 -15.03
C PHE A 154 14.93 13.77 -14.59
N SER A 155 15.90 12.89 -14.47
CA SER A 155 17.29 13.25 -14.21
C SER A 155 18.22 12.43 -15.09
N GLU A 156 19.10 13.10 -15.84
CA GLU A 156 20.13 12.45 -16.68
C GLU A 156 21.28 11.88 -15.83
N ASP A 157 21.51 12.47 -14.66
CA ASP A 157 22.65 12.17 -13.78
C ASP A 157 22.27 11.34 -12.55
N ALA A 158 21.01 10.94 -12.42
CA ALA A 158 20.57 10.05 -11.35
C ALA A 158 20.84 8.59 -11.73
N GLU A 159 21.18 7.79 -10.73
CA GLU A 159 21.30 6.34 -10.85
C GLU A 159 20.20 5.67 -10.02
N LEU A 160 19.55 4.67 -10.61
CA LEU A 160 18.53 3.84 -9.96
C LEU A 160 19.12 2.47 -9.68
N SER A 161 19.03 2.05 -8.42
CA SER A 161 19.32 0.70 -7.97
C SER A 161 18.08 0.12 -7.28
N LEU A 162 17.93 -1.20 -7.33
CA LEU A 162 16.87 -1.91 -6.63
C LEU A 162 17.49 -2.72 -5.49
N ASP A 163 16.84 -2.73 -4.33
CA ASP A 163 17.20 -3.64 -3.25
C ASP A 163 16.67 -5.07 -3.50
N ASP A 164 16.98 -5.98 -2.57
CA ASP A 164 16.60 -7.39 -2.67
C ASP A 164 15.08 -7.61 -2.67
N ASP A 165 14.31 -6.64 -2.15
CA ASP A 165 12.85 -6.66 -2.09
C ASP A 165 12.21 -5.90 -3.29
N GLY A 166 13.03 -5.37 -4.20
CA GLY A 166 12.60 -4.67 -5.42
C GLY A 166 12.28 -3.18 -5.22
N PHE A 167 12.63 -2.59 -4.08
CA PHE A 167 12.43 -1.16 -3.82
C PHE A 167 13.54 -0.31 -4.44
N ALA A 168 13.14 0.85 -4.96
CA ALA A 168 14.03 1.80 -5.59
C ALA A 168 14.88 2.57 -4.57
N THR A 169 16.19 2.57 -4.79
CA THR A 169 17.13 3.52 -4.20
C THR A 169 17.73 4.38 -5.31
N VAL A 170 17.58 5.69 -5.19
CA VAL A 170 18.11 6.66 -6.15
C VAL A 170 19.27 7.43 -5.53
N SER A 171 20.37 7.51 -6.26
CA SER A 171 21.55 8.29 -5.88
C SER A 171 21.90 9.33 -6.93
N GLY A 172 22.26 10.53 -6.48
CA GLY A 172 22.66 11.63 -7.36
C GLY A 172 21.51 12.22 -8.17
N GLY A 173 21.86 13.17 -9.03
CA GLY A 173 20.95 13.81 -9.97
C GLY A 173 20.07 14.93 -9.40
N THR A 174 19.76 15.90 -10.25
CA THR A 174 18.65 16.83 -10.03
C THR A 174 17.50 16.41 -10.93
N PHE A 175 16.30 16.35 -10.37
CA PHE A 175 15.10 15.97 -11.10
C PHE A 175 14.39 17.20 -11.66
N ASP A 176 14.40 17.32 -12.99
CA ASP A 176 13.69 18.35 -13.72
C ASP A 176 12.22 17.97 -13.92
N PHE A 177 11.32 18.92 -13.70
CA PHE A 177 9.88 18.72 -13.87
C PHE A 177 9.50 18.66 -15.35
N LEU A 178 8.87 17.56 -15.77
CA LEU A 178 8.41 17.36 -17.14
C LEU A 178 6.96 17.82 -17.34
N GLY A 179 6.14 17.74 -16.30
CA GLY A 179 4.71 17.96 -16.37
C GLY A 179 3.94 17.15 -15.33
N GLY A 180 2.62 17.31 -15.29
CA GLY A 180 1.80 16.63 -14.29
C GLY A 180 0.32 16.91 -14.44
N GLY A 181 -0.49 16.21 -13.66
CA GLY A 181 -1.94 16.30 -13.73
C GLY A 181 -2.63 15.66 -12.53
N VAL A 182 -3.95 15.77 -12.47
CA VAL A 182 -4.76 15.16 -11.40
C VAL A 182 -4.77 13.63 -11.49
N ASP A 183 -4.50 13.08 -12.67
CA ASP A 183 -4.52 11.64 -12.98
C ASP A 183 -3.10 11.13 -13.33
N ILE A 184 -2.79 9.90 -12.92
CA ILE A 184 -1.48 9.25 -13.14
C ILE A 184 -1.17 9.15 -14.63
N HIS A 185 -2.14 8.83 -15.48
CA HIS A 185 -1.94 8.69 -16.93
C HIS A 185 -1.49 9.99 -17.60
N ASN A 186 -1.90 11.16 -17.07
CA ASN A 186 -1.39 12.44 -17.58
C ASN A 186 0.09 12.62 -17.26
N ALA A 187 0.53 12.23 -16.06
CA ALA A 187 1.95 12.25 -15.69
C ALA A 187 2.75 11.25 -16.55
N VAL A 188 2.20 10.06 -16.79
CA VAL A 188 2.80 9.05 -17.68
C VAL A 188 2.92 9.55 -19.12
N ALA A 189 1.91 10.24 -19.65
CA ALA A 189 1.97 10.81 -21.01
C ALA A 189 3.12 11.83 -21.16
N HIS A 190 3.42 12.62 -20.13
CA HIS A 190 4.59 13.50 -20.13
C HIS A 190 5.92 12.74 -20.13
N TYR A 191 5.97 11.60 -19.43
CA TYR A 191 7.10 10.67 -19.49
C TYR A 191 7.27 10.07 -20.91
N GLU A 192 6.19 9.56 -21.51
CA GLU A 192 6.23 8.94 -22.85
C GLU A 192 6.70 9.95 -23.91
N ALA A 193 6.17 11.17 -23.87
CA ALA A 193 6.61 12.25 -24.75
C ALA A 193 8.11 12.57 -24.59
N ARG A 194 8.65 12.52 -23.36
CA ARG A 194 10.08 12.73 -23.10
C ARG A 194 10.92 11.58 -23.68
N LEU A 195 10.46 10.34 -23.56
CA LEU A 195 11.13 9.18 -24.15
C LEU A 195 11.18 9.24 -25.68
N GLU A 196 10.07 9.63 -26.33
CA GLU A 196 10.05 9.78 -27.79
C GLU A 196 11.09 10.80 -28.27
N MET A 197 11.25 11.91 -27.52
CA MET A 197 12.27 12.92 -27.83
C MET A 197 13.70 12.42 -27.65
N THR A 198 13.98 11.57 -26.67
CA THR A 198 15.33 11.02 -26.46
C THR A 198 15.66 9.85 -27.38
N GLN A 199 14.63 9.15 -27.91
CA GLN A 199 14.79 8.02 -28.82
C GLN A 199 14.79 8.40 -30.30
N ALA A 200 14.33 9.61 -30.67
CA ALA A 200 14.38 10.08 -32.05
C ALA A 200 15.84 10.23 -32.52
N PRO A 201 16.33 9.42 -33.49
CA PRO A 201 17.65 9.61 -34.08
C PRO A 201 17.66 10.94 -34.83
N GLY A 202 18.76 11.69 -34.69
CA GLY A 202 18.88 13.07 -35.17
C GLY A 202 18.33 13.34 -36.58
N LEU A 203 17.55 14.41 -36.68
CA LEU A 203 17.35 15.17 -37.91
C LEU A 203 18.11 16.49 -37.76
N HIS A 204 19.41 16.42 -38.05
CA HIS A 204 20.23 17.57 -38.45
C HIS A 204 20.48 17.47 -39.96
#